data_AF-A0A354EVS8-F1
#
_entry.id   AF-A0A354EVS8-F1
#
_cell.length_a   1.000
_cell.length_b   1.000
_cell.length_c   1.000
_cell.angle_alpha   90.00
_cell.angle_beta   90.00
_cell.angle_gamma   90.00
#
_symmetry.space_group_name_H-M   'P 1'
#
loop_
_entity.id
_entity.type
_entity.pdbx_description
1 polymer ?
#
loop_
_entity_poly.entity_id
_entity_poly.type
_entity_poly.pdbx_seq_one_letter_code
_entity_poly.pdbx_strand_id
1 'polypeptide(L)'
;MTLRPPLLVLALAVAASPTLAQTASQPRPYAGADAYRDQRALPDPADRDALLKARGEAYHRAGDDKQTEEELRATRALNDEIAARNALADKADADARLDYDAALARHEIAVRQGEEQARAAAEATRAAQDQYDRDYAAWRERVRLCQSGVRAACGTPVGPAR
;
A
#
# COMPACT_ATOMS: atom_id res chain seq x y z
N MET A 1 0.68 -54.62 -25.65
CA MET A 1 0.55 -53.97 -26.98
C MET A 1 0.54 -52.47 -26.78
N THR A 2 1.40 -51.81 -27.55
CA THR A 2 1.65 -50.37 -27.72
C THR A 2 0.37 -49.59 -28.08
N LEU A 3 0.16 -48.33 -27.67
CA LEU A 3 0.78 -47.12 -28.25
C LEU A 3 0.60 -45.88 -27.34
N ARG A 4 1.62 -45.01 -27.34
CA ARG A 4 1.68 -43.65 -26.77
C ARG A 4 1.11 -42.60 -27.75
N PRO A 5 0.72 -41.40 -27.27
CA PRO A 5 0.98 -40.14 -27.96
C PRO A 5 2.03 -39.29 -27.20
N PRO A 6 2.86 -38.47 -27.88
CA PRO A 6 3.95 -37.73 -27.28
C PRO A 6 3.50 -36.35 -26.78
N LEU A 7 3.79 -36.05 -25.51
CA LEU A 7 3.83 -34.68 -25.01
C LEU A 7 5.17 -34.07 -25.40
N LEU A 8 5.10 -33.10 -26.33
CA LEU A 8 6.18 -32.19 -26.69
C LEU A 8 6.46 -31.27 -25.50
N VAL A 9 7.50 -31.55 -24.73
CA VAL A 9 8.05 -30.62 -23.73
C VAL A 9 9.11 -29.78 -24.43
N LEU A 10 8.78 -28.53 -24.71
CA LEU A 10 9.73 -27.54 -25.20
C LEU A 10 10.68 -27.17 -24.06
N ALA A 11 11.97 -27.29 -24.30
CA ALA A 11 13.04 -26.95 -23.37
C ALA A 11 13.13 -25.44 -23.13
N LEU A 12 13.27 -25.03 -21.87
CA LEU A 12 14.05 -23.84 -21.53
C LEU A 12 15.24 -24.26 -20.68
N ALA A 13 16.41 -24.25 -21.33
CA ALA A 13 17.70 -24.35 -20.68
C ALA A 13 17.88 -23.13 -19.76
N VAL A 14 17.90 -23.37 -18.45
CA VAL A 14 18.40 -22.38 -17.48
C VAL A 14 19.92 -22.38 -17.63
N ALA A 15 20.43 -21.42 -18.40
CA ALA A 15 21.84 -21.08 -18.37
C ALA A 15 22.16 -20.55 -16.97
N ALA A 16 22.84 -21.36 -16.17
CA ALA A 16 23.48 -20.91 -14.94
C ALA A 16 24.61 -19.95 -15.33
N SER A 17 24.34 -18.64 -15.30
CA SER A 17 25.39 -17.64 -15.36
C SER A 17 26.09 -17.61 -14.00
N PRO A 18 27.43 -17.75 -13.92
CA PRO A 18 28.13 -17.47 -12.68
C PRO A 18 27.99 -15.98 -12.41
N THR A 19 27.23 -15.63 -11.38
CA THR A 19 27.24 -14.29 -10.80
C THR A 19 28.63 -14.05 -10.23
N LEU A 20 29.50 -13.43 -11.02
CA LEU A 20 30.64 -12.70 -10.50
C LEU A 20 30.06 -11.65 -9.55
N ALA A 21 30.34 -11.81 -8.26
CA ALA A 21 30.10 -10.78 -7.26
C ALA A 21 30.95 -9.57 -7.62
N GLN A 22 30.39 -8.68 -8.45
CA GLN A 22 30.90 -7.34 -8.63
C GLN A 22 30.51 -6.58 -7.37
N THR A 23 31.48 -6.45 -6.45
CA THR A 23 31.51 -5.37 -5.47
C THR A 23 31.63 -4.06 -6.23
N ALA A 24 30.50 -3.60 -6.79
CA ALA A 24 30.36 -2.24 -7.22
C ALA A 24 30.37 -1.38 -5.96
N SER A 25 31.43 -0.58 -5.80
CA SER A 25 31.46 0.53 -4.88
C SER A 25 30.20 1.36 -5.09
N GLN A 26 29.27 1.32 -4.14
CA GLN A 26 28.12 2.21 -4.12
C GLN A 26 28.66 3.64 -4.23
N PRO A 27 28.31 4.42 -5.26
CA PRO A 27 28.61 5.84 -5.23
C PRO A 27 27.87 6.39 -4.02
N ARG A 28 28.64 6.84 -3.03
CA ARG A 28 28.14 7.57 -1.87
C ARG A 28 27.17 8.63 -2.41
N PRO A 29 25.88 8.64 -2.00
CA PRO A 29 24.96 9.66 -2.48
C PRO A 29 25.59 11.01 -2.16
N TYR A 30 25.77 11.81 -3.20
CA TYR A 30 26.22 13.19 -3.05
C TYR A 30 25.19 13.89 -2.19
N ALA A 31 25.49 14.04 -0.90
CA ALA A 31 24.77 14.94 0.00
C ALA A 31 25.20 16.37 -0.35
N GLY A 32 24.81 16.80 -1.56
CA GLY A 32 24.79 18.21 -1.90
C GLY A 32 23.76 18.88 -1.01
N ALA A 33 24.07 20.09 -0.53
CA ALA A 33 23.07 20.92 0.10
C ALA A 33 21.86 21.01 -0.83
N ASP A 34 20.67 20.73 -0.27
CA ASP A 34 19.40 20.94 -0.94
C ASP A 34 19.33 22.41 -1.39
N ALA A 35 19.60 22.66 -2.67
CA ALA A 35 19.74 23.99 -3.25
C ALA A 35 18.42 24.80 -3.16
N TYR A 36 17.30 24.16 -2.85
CA TYR A 36 16.00 24.80 -2.65
C TYR A 36 15.68 25.12 -1.19
N ARG A 37 16.41 24.54 -0.23
CA ARG A 37 16.21 24.79 1.21
C ARG A 37 16.93 26.03 1.70
N ASP A 38 18.02 26.41 1.04
CA ASP A 38 18.80 27.60 1.39
C ASP A 38 18.30 28.82 0.61
N GLN A 39 17.12 29.35 0.99
CA GLN A 39 16.54 30.58 0.42
C GLN A 39 17.24 31.85 0.94
N ARG A 40 18.56 31.85 1.06
CA ARG A 40 19.29 33.10 1.32
C ARG A 40 19.03 34.04 0.15
N ALA A 41 18.85 35.32 0.46
CA ALA A 41 18.76 36.36 -0.56
C ALA A 41 19.92 36.17 -1.54
N LEU A 42 19.61 36.07 -2.83
CA LEU A 42 20.67 35.96 -3.84
C LEU A 42 21.61 37.16 -3.66
N PRO A 43 22.93 36.96 -3.72
CA PRO A 43 23.88 38.06 -3.69
C PRO A 43 23.50 39.14 -4.71
N ASP A 44 23.81 40.40 -4.41
CA ASP A 44 23.68 41.49 -5.37
C ASP A 44 24.36 41.04 -6.69
N PRO A 45 23.71 41.21 -7.86
CA PRO A 45 24.27 40.82 -9.15
C PRO A 45 25.74 41.23 -9.35
N ALA A 46 26.13 42.41 -8.83
CA ALA A 46 27.52 42.90 -8.92
C ALA A 46 28.51 42.04 -8.10
N ASP A 47 28.10 41.57 -6.92
CA ASP A 47 28.93 40.73 -6.05
C ASP A 47 29.03 39.29 -6.56
N ARG A 48 27.95 38.80 -7.19
CA ARG A 48 27.94 37.49 -7.86
C ARG A 48 28.93 37.45 -9.02
N ASP A 49 28.95 38.47 -9.86
CA ASP A 49 29.87 38.54 -11.00
C ASP A 49 31.33 38.64 -10.56
N ALA A 50 31.62 39.40 -9.50
CA ALA A 50 32.96 39.49 -8.93
C ALA A 50 33.45 38.14 -8.37
N LEU A 51 32.58 37.39 -7.67
CA LEU A 51 32.89 36.06 -7.15
C LEU A 51 33.10 35.02 -8.25
N LEU A 52 32.27 35.04 -9.30
CA LEU A 52 32.39 34.14 -10.45
C LEU A 52 33.69 34.39 -11.23
N LYS A 53 34.05 35.67 -11.40
CA LYS A 53 35.31 36.10 -12.03
C LYS A 53 36.53 35.70 -11.19
N ALA A 54 36.44 35.78 -9.86
CA ALA A 54 37.49 35.34 -8.93
C ALA A 54 37.68 33.81 -8.92
N ARG A 55 36.62 33.02 -9.16
CA ARG A 55 36.68 31.56 -9.32
C ARG A 55 37.16 31.09 -10.70
N GLY A 56 37.35 32.01 -11.66
CA GLY A 56 37.68 31.66 -13.04
C GLY A 56 36.53 31.00 -13.82
N GLU A 57 35.35 30.91 -13.22
CA GLU A 57 34.14 30.31 -13.79
C GLU A 57 33.20 31.42 -14.26
N ALA A 58 33.57 32.10 -15.33
CA ALA A 58 32.68 33.06 -15.97
C ALA A 58 31.64 32.32 -16.81
N TYR A 59 30.61 31.76 -16.16
CA TYR A 59 29.43 31.31 -16.91
C TYR A 59 28.75 32.56 -17.51
N HIS A 60 28.99 32.79 -18.78
CA HIS A 60 28.25 33.77 -19.57
C HIS A 60 27.16 33.02 -20.33
N ARG A 61 25.90 33.34 -20.02
CA ARG A 61 24.77 32.90 -20.86
C ARG A 61 25.04 33.42 -22.27
N ALA A 62 25.05 32.54 -23.26
CA ALA A 62 25.09 32.97 -24.66
C ALA A 62 23.91 33.93 -24.89
N GLY A 63 24.16 35.06 -25.56
CA GLY A 63 23.10 36.02 -25.85
C GLY A 63 21.99 35.37 -26.69
N ASP A 64 20.76 35.85 -26.51
CA ASP A 64 19.60 35.32 -27.24
C ASP A 64 19.71 35.52 -28.77
N ASP A 65 20.64 36.39 -29.22
CA ASP A 65 21.04 36.57 -30.63
C ASP A 65 21.69 35.32 -31.25
N LYS A 66 22.09 34.35 -30.42
CA LYS A 66 22.63 33.05 -30.86
C LYS A 66 21.56 32.00 -31.13
N GLN A 67 20.31 32.23 -30.72
CA GLN A 67 19.22 31.31 -31.01
C GLN A 67 18.62 31.59 -32.37
N THR A 68 18.51 30.55 -33.19
CA THR A 68 17.80 30.61 -34.46
C THR A 68 16.29 30.58 -34.24
N GLU A 69 15.51 31.13 -35.18
CA GLU A 69 14.04 31.07 -35.11
C GLU A 69 13.53 29.61 -35.11
N GLU A 70 14.28 28.69 -35.70
CA GLU A 70 13.97 27.26 -35.66
C GLU A 70 14.12 26.67 -34.26
N GLU A 71 15.21 26.99 -33.55
CA GLU A 71 15.40 26.57 -32.16
C GLU A 71 14.33 27.15 -31.23
N LEU A 72 13.93 28.40 -31.43
CA LEU A 72 12.84 29.00 -30.66
C LEU A 72 11.50 28.30 -30.91
N ARG A 73 11.19 27.95 -32.17
CA ARG A 73 9.99 27.20 -32.51
C ARG A 73 10.00 25.80 -31.91
N ALA A 74 11.13 25.10 -31.99
CA ALA A 74 11.31 23.77 -31.40
C ALA A 74 11.16 23.81 -29.88
N THR A 75 11.73 24.82 -29.22
CA THR A 75 11.62 25.02 -27.77
C THR A 75 10.18 25.29 -27.35
N ARG A 76 9.46 26.16 -28.08
CA ARG A 76 8.04 26.41 -27.83
C ARG A 76 7.21 25.14 -27.97
N ALA A 77 7.40 24.38 -29.06
CA ALA A 77 6.70 23.12 -29.27
C ALA A 77 6.97 22.08 -28.16
N LEU A 78 8.22 21.97 -27.71
CA LEU A 78 8.57 21.08 -26.60
C LEU A 78 7.95 21.53 -25.28
N ASN A 79 7.93 22.83 -24.99
CA ASN A 79 7.31 23.36 -23.78
C ASN A 79 5.80 23.15 -23.79
N ASP A 80 5.15 23.30 -24.94
CA ASP A 80 3.72 23.01 -25.10
C ASP A 80 3.42 21.52 -24.87
N GLU A 81 4.29 20.63 -25.37
CA GLU A 81 4.19 19.19 -25.11
C GLU A 81 4.37 18.86 -23.62
N ILE A 82 5.38 19.43 -22.96
CA ILE A 82 5.61 19.24 -21.53
C ILE A 82 4.40 19.74 -20.73
N ALA A 83 3.86 20.91 -21.07
CA ALA A 83 2.67 21.45 -20.42
C ALA A 83 1.46 20.52 -20.57
N ALA A 84 1.25 19.97 -21.77
CA ALA A 84 0.17 19.00 -22.01
C ALA A 84 0.34 17.71 -21.21
N ARG A 85 1.57 17.20 -21.11
CA ARG A 85 1.89 16.00 -20.31
C ARG A 85 1.71 16.24 -18.82
N ASN A 86 2.13 17.40 -18.31
CA ASN A 86 1.94 17.76 -16.91
C ASN A 86 0.44 17.88 -16.57
N ALA A 87 -0.35 18.53 -17.44
CA ALA A 87 -1.79 18.64 -17.25
C ALA A 87 -2.50 17.27 -17.25
N LEU A 88 -2.00 16.29 -18.03
CA LEU A 88 -2.50 14.92 -17.98
C LEU A 88 -2.11 14.21 -16.69
N ALA A 89 -0.86 14.38 -16.24
CA ALA A 89 -0.37 13.81 -14.99
C ALA A 89 -1.15 14.35 -13.78
N ASP A 90 -1.40 15.67 -13.73
CA ASP A 90 -2.17 16.29 -12.66
C ASP A 90 -3.59 15.71 -12.53
N LYS A 91 -4.23 15.41 -13.68
CA LYS A 91 -5.53 14.74 -13.70
C LYS A 91 -5.45 13.31 -13.19
N ALA A 92 -4.47 12.54 -13.66
CA ALA A 92 -4.26 11.17 -13.22
C ALA A 92 -3.98 11.09 -11.70
N ASP A 93 -3.19 12.02 -11.17
CA ASP A 93 -2.91 12.12 -9.73
C ASP A 93 -4.16 12.50 -8.93
N ALA A 94 -5.01 13.39 -9.46
CA ALA A 94 -6.27 13.74 -8.82
C ALA A 94 -7.22 12.54 -8.77
N ASP A 95 -7.37 11.80 -9.87
CA ASP A 95 -8.20 10.60 -9.95
C ASP A 95 -7.68 9.51 -9.01
N ALA A 96 -6.36 9.29 -8.98
CA ALA A 96 -5.73 8.31 -8.08
C ALA A 96 -5.95 8.65 -6.60
N ARG A 97 -5.95 9.93 -6.23
CA ARG A 97 -6.28 10.38 -4.85
C ARG A 97 -7.73 10.07 -4.50
N LEU A 98 -8.67 10.37 -5.39
CA LEU A 98 -10.09 10.06 -5.17
C LEU A 98 -10.32 8.56 -5.00
N ASP A 99 -9.68 7.74 -5.83
CA ASP A 99 -9.76 6.27 -5.73
C ASP A 99 -9.17 5.76 -4.42
N TYR A 100 -8.03 6.31 -4.00
CA TYR A 100 -7.39 5.98 -2.74
C TYR A 100 -8.29 6.34 -1.54
N ASP A 101 -8.82 7.56 -1.50
CA ASP A 101 -9.70 8.02 -0.43
C ASP A 101 -10.98 7.18 -0.35
N ALA A 102 -11.56 6.83 -1.50
CA ALA A 102 -12.72 5.94 -1.56
C ALA A 102 -12.37 4.52 -1.07
N ALA A 103 -11.19 4.00 -1.38
CA ALA A 103 -10.73 2.71 -0.87
C ALA A 103 -10.50 2.73 0.64
N LEU A 104 -9.92 3.80 1.16
CA LEU A 104 -9.70 3.99 2.58
C LEU A 104 -11.04 4.04 3.35
N ALA A 105 -12.01 4.81 2.86
CA ALA A 105 -13.34 4.87 3.47
C ALA A 105 -14.04 3.50 3.51
N ARG A 106 -13.95 2.73 2.41
CA ARG A 106 -14.49 1.36 2.37
C ARG A 106 -13.81 0.45 3.40
N HIS A 107 -12.49 0.55 3.51
CA HIS A 107 -11.72 -0.24 4.47
C HIS A 107 -12.09 0.10 5.91
N GLU A 108 -12.20 1.37 6.27
CA GLU A 108 -12.58 1.80 7.62
C GLU A 108 -13.98 1.30 8.01
N ILE A 109 -14.93 1.34 7.06
CA ILE A 109 -16.28 0.78 7.28
C ILE A 109 -16.19 -0.73 7.53
N ALA A 110 -15.43 -1.46 6.71
CA ALA A 110 -15.28 -2.91 6.84
C ALA A 110 -14.64 -3.30 8.17
N VAL A 111 -13.62 -2.56 8.62
CA VAL A 111 -12.98 -2.78 9.93
C VAL A 111 -13.99 -2.57 11.06
N ARG A 112 -14.72 -1.45 11.08
CA ARG A 112 -15.74 -1.19 12.12
C ARG A 112 -16.81 -2.27 12.16
N GLN A 113 -17.33 -2.66 11.00
CA GLN A 113 -18.33 -3.73 10.90
C GLN A 113 -17.78 -5.08 11.39
N GLY A 114 -16.54 -5.42 11.01
CA GLY A 114 -15.89 -6.65 11.46
C GLY A 114 -15.70 -6.69 12.98
N GLU A 115 -15.29 -5.57 13.58
CA GLU A 115 -15.16 -5.46 15.03
C GLU A 115 -16.50 -5.57 15.76
N GLU A 116 -17.54 -4.91 15.27
CA GLU A 116 -18.90 -5.00 15.83
C GLU A 116 -19.44 -6.44 15.76
N GLN A 117 -19.27 -7.10 14.61
CA GLN A 117 -19.66 -8.50 14.44
C GLN A 117 -18.88 -9.43 15.37
N ALA A 118 -17.57 -9.21 15.53
CA ALA A 118 -16.75 -9.99 16.44
C ALA A 118 -17.17 -9.82 17.90
N ARG A 119 -17.49 -8.58 18.32
CA ARG A 119 -18.03 -8.29 19.66
C ARG A 119 -19.37 -8.99 19.88
N ALA A 120 -20.31 -8.83 18.95
CA ALA A 120 -21.62 -9.48 19.03
C ALA A 120 -21.53 -11.00 19.06
N ALA A 121 -20.66 -11.60 18.25
CA ALA A 121 -20.42 -13.05 18.24
C ALA A 121 -19.82 -13.55 19.56
N ALA A 122 -18.89 -12.80 20.14
CA ALA A 122 -18.31 -13.13 21.44
C ALA A 122 -19.36 -13.06 22.57
N GLU A 123 -20.21 -12.03 22.57
CA GLU A 123 -21.31 -11.91 23.53
C GLU A 123 -22.35 -13.02 23.38
N ALA A 124 -22.76 -13.33 22.15
CA ALA A 124 -23.67 -14.44 21.87
C ALA A 124 -23.09 -15.80 22.32
N THR A 125 -21.79 -16.01 22.11
CA THR A 125 -21.10 -17.23 22.55
C THR A 125 -21.10 -17.34 24.07
N ARG A 126 -20.79 -16.25 24.79
CA ARG A 126 -20.85 -16.22 26.25
C ARG A 126 -22.26 -16.50 26.77
N ALA A 127 -23.27 -15.84 26.20
CA ALA A 127 -24.66 -16.05 26.58
C ALA A 127 -25.11 -17.50 26.36
N ALA A 128 -24.68 -18.13 25.26
CA ALA A 128 -24.97 -19.53 24.99
C ALA A 128 -24.27 -20.48 26.00
N GLN A 129 -23.03 -20.18 26.38
CA GLN A 129 -22.30 -20.93 27.41
C GLN A 129 -22.99 -20.80 28.78
N ASP A 130 -23.36 -19.58 29.18
CA ASP A 130 -24.08 -19.33 30.44
C ASP A 130 -25.45 -20.04 30.48
N GLN A 131 -26.14 -20.12 29.34
CA GLN A 131 -27.37 -20.90 29.24
C GLN A 131 -27.10 -22.40 29.37
N TYR A 132 -26.12 -22.93 28.64
CA TYR A 132 -25.74 -24.33 28.72
C TYR A 132 -25.36 -24.74 30.15
N ASP A 133 -24.56 -23.94 30.85
CA ASP A 133 -24.12 -24.23 32.22
C ASP A 133 -25.29 -24.27 33.20
N ARG A 134 -26.26 -23.35 33.06
CA ARG A 134 -27.50 -23.35 33.86
C ARG A 134 -28.36 -24.57 33.57
N ASP A 135 -28.57 -24.90 32.30
CA ASP A 135 -29.38 -26.04 31.88
C ASP A 135 -28.74 -27.36 32.32
N TYR A 136 -27.41 -27.44 32.24
CA TYR A 136 -26.63 -28.59 32.69
C TYR A 136 -26.69 -28.74 34.21
N ALA A 137 -26.56 -27.65 34.98
CA ALA A 137 -26.72 -27.68 36.43
C ALA A 137 -28.13 -28.16 36.85
N ALA A 138 -29.18 -27.63 36.21
CA ALA A 138 -30.55 -28.05 36.45
C ALA A 138 -30.79 -29.53 36.06
N TRP A 139 -30.18 -29.99 34.96
CA TRP A 139 -30.22 -31.38 34.56
C TRP A 139 -29.53 -32.30 35.57
N ARG A 140 -28.32 -31.95 36.04
CA ARG A 140 -27.62 -32.74 37.08
C ARG A 140 -28.46 -32.90 38.34
N GLU A 141 -29.12 -31.83 38.78
CA GLU A 141 -29.97 -31.89 39.97
C GLU A 141 -31.20 -32.77 39.77
N ARG A 142 -31.85 -32.72 38.60
CA ARG A 142 -32.94 -33.65 38.25
C ARG A 142 -32.47 -35.11 38.25
N VAL A 143 -31.30 -35.38 37.68
CA VAL A 143 -30.72 -36.73 37.68
C VAL A 143 -30.48 -37.20 39.11
N ARG A 144 -29.92 -36.35 39.99
CA ARG A 144 -29.72 -36.65 41.41
C ARG A 144 -31.04 -36.99 42.11
N LEU A 145 -32.09 -36.20 41.89
CA LEU A 145 -33.42 -36.45 42.46
C LEU A 145 -34.04 -37.76 41.96
N CYS A 146 -33.94 -38.04 40.67
CA CYS A 146 -34.40 -39.31 40.10
C CYS A 146 -33.66 -40.51 40.73
N GLN A 147 -32.33 -40.43 40.83
CA GLN A 147 -31.50 -41.47 41.46
C GLN A 147 -31.83 -41.67 42.94
N SER A 148 -32.31 -40.63 43.63
CA SER A 148 -32.80 -40.72 45.02
C SER A 148 -34.20 -41.33 45.16
N GLY A 149 -34.87 -41.70 44.06
CA GLY A 149 -36.17 -42.36 44.04
C GLY A 149 -37.37 -41.45 43.75
N VAL A 150 -37.16 -40.17 43.47
CA VAL A 150 -38.23 -39.23 43.08
C VAL A 150 -38.63 -39.50 41.63
N ARG A 151 -39.60 -40.39 41.41
CA ARG A 151 -40.04 -40.79 40.05
C ARG A 151 -40.43 -39.62 39.15
N ALA A 152 -41.03 -38.56 39.71
CA ALA A 152 -41.42 -37.37 38.96
C ALA A 152 -40.23 -36.63 38.30
N ALA A 153 -39.00 -36.82 38.80
CA ALA A 153 -37.79 -36.21 38.27
C ALA A 153 -37.09 -37.05 37.17
N CYS A 154 -37.56 -38.27 36.89
CA CYS A 154 -36.89 -39.21 35.98
C CYS A 154 -37.17 -39.01 34.49
N GLY A 155 -37.99 -38.01 34.12
CA GLY A 155 -38.27 -37.68 32.72
C GLY A 155 -37.17 -36.83 32.07
N THR A 156 -37.05 -36.91 30.75
CA THR A 156 -36.21 -35.98 29.98
C THR A 156 -36.76 -34.57 30.11
N PRO A 157 -35.92 -33.55 30.38
CA PRO A 157 -36.38 -32.18 30.35
C PRO A 157 -36.91 -31.85 28.95
N VAL A 158 -38.08 -31.23 28.90
CA VAL A 158 -38.58 -30.58 27.68
C VAL A 158 -37.58 -29.46 27.39
N GLY A 159 -36.77 -29.64 26.34
CA GLY A 159 -35.84 -28.61 25.90
C GLY A 159 -36.57 -27.33 25.50
N PRO A 160 -35.87 -26.18 25.42
CA PRO A 160 -36.51 -24.93 25.03
C PRO A 160 -37.24 -25.10 23.69
N ALA A 161 -38.50 -24.67 23.64
CA ALA A 161 -39.25 -24.59 22.39
C ALA A 161 -38.46 -23.71 21.42
N ARG A 162 -38.16 -24.25 20.24
CA ARG A 162 -37.50 -23.52 19.15
C ARG A 162 -38.41 -22.45 18.58
#